data_AF-A0A6L7XTC4-F1
#
_entry.id   AF-A0A6L7XTC4-F1
#
_cell.length_a   1.000
_cell.length_b   1.000
_cell.length_c   1.000
_cell.angle_alpha   90.00
_cell.angle_beta   90.00
_cell.angle_gamma   90.00
#
_symmetry.space_group_name_H-M   'P 1'
#
loop_
_entity.id
_entity.type
_entity.pdbx_description
1 polymer ?
#
loop_
_entity_poly.entity_id
_entity_poly.type
_entity_poly.pdbx_seq_one_letter_code
_entity_poly.pdbx_strand_id
1 'polypeptide(L)'
;MVAPCRAAAWPAGAGTARTVGSKSSIRPWMPKGLVRSLRRSGRLFEQRPDKAALIWRLRVQLRRIVELDFDLLAELGVQRAAYVSRQYARTQEISDSLNYLGCDGVIVPSARHDGRNLVIYMQNLHQESSVEEDGSLAFLWSDLPG
;
A
#
# COMPACT_ATOMS: atom_id res chain seq x y z
N MET A 1 19.53 -10.67 24.97
CA MET A 1 18.40 -11.47 25.47
C MET A 1 17.12 -10.77 25.01
N VAL A 2 16.61 -11.13 23.83
CA VAL A 2 15.45 -10.46 23.19
C VAL A 2 14.27 -11.43 23.26
N ALA A 3 13.17 -10.98 23.84
CA ALA A 3 11.95 -11.77 23.99
C ALA A 3 11.27 -12.00 22.63
N PRO A 4 10.70 -13.20 22.37
CA PRO A 4 9.91 -13.43 21.17
C PRO A 4 8.51 -12.82 21.34
N CYS A 5 8.10 -11.97 20.40
CA CYS A 5 6.70 -11.58 20.24
C CYS A 5 5.90 -12.82 19.88
N ARG A 6 4.94 -13.18 20.74
CA ARG A 6 3.97 -14.25 20.50
C ARG A 6 3.15 -13.95 19.24
N ALA A 7 3.37 -14.72 18.20
CA ALA A 7 2.44 -14.84 17.08
C ALA A 7 1.13 -15.45 17.59
N ALA A 8 0.02 -14.73 17.44
CA ALA A 8 -1.29 -15.35 17.55
C ALA A 8 -1.40 -16.41 16.44
N ALA A 9 -1.65 -17.66 16.82
CA ALA A 9 -1.81 -18.77 15.89
C ALA A 9 -3.09 -18.57 15.06
N TRP A 10 -2.98 -18.67 13.74
CA TRP A 10 -4.12 -18.68 12.81
C TRP A 10 -4.21 -20.07 12.15
N PRO A 11 -5.43 -20.60 11.95
CA PRO A 11 -5.61 -21.95 11.43
C PRO A 11 -5.23 -22.00 9.95
N ALA A 12 -4.37 -22.97 9.61
CA ALA A 12 -4.02 -23.29 8.24
C ALA A 12 -5.25 -23.83 7.51
N GLY A 13 -5.78 -23.05 6.56
CA GLY A 13 -6.87 -23.46 5.66
C GLY A 13 -6.39 -23.43 4.22
N ALA A 14 -6.13 -24.62 3.66
CA ALA A 14 -5.74 -24.83 2.27
C ALA A 14 -6.79 -24.30 1.28
N GLY A 15 -6.37 -23.44 0.36
CA GLY A 15 -7.23 -22.91 -0.71
C GLY A 15 -7.21 -23.82 -1.94
N THR A 16 -8.26 -24.61 -2.13
CA THR A 16 -8.69 -25.06 -3.47
C THR A 16 -9.77 -24.11 -3.97
N ALA A 17 -9.50 -23.49 -5.11
CA ALA A 17 -10.41 -22.55 -5.76
C ALA A 17 -11.75 -23.23 -6.08
N ARG A 18 -12.86 -22.65 -5.60
CA ARG A 18 -14.20 -22.99 -6.06
C ARG A 18 -15.00 -21.71 -6.24
N THR A 19 -15.42 -21.46 -7.47
CA THR A 19 -16.36 -20.40 -7.83
C THR A 19 -17.70 -20.73 -7.22
N VAL A 20 -18.17 -19.94 -6.25
CA VAL A 20 -19.53 -20.03 -5.72
C VAL A 20 -20.16 -18.65 -5.76
N GLY A 21 -21.20 -18.53 -6.59
CA GLY A 21 -22.10 -17.39 -6.56
C GLY A 21 -22.70 -17.27 -5.16
N SER A 22 -22.47 -16.14 -4.51
CA SER A 22 -23.09 -15.79 -3.26
C SER A 22 -22.92 -14.29 -3.07
N LYS A 23 -23.93 -13.64 -2.50
CA LYS A 23 -23.92 -12.23 -2.08
C LYS A 23 -22.79 -12.04 -1.07
N SER A 24 -21.56 -11.85 -1.54
CA SER A 24 -20.38 -11.68 -0.70
C SER A 24 -20.28 -10.22 -0.31
N SER A 25 -20.84 -9.93 0.85
CA SER A 25 -20.47 -8.79 1.66
C SER A 25 -18.95 -8.59 1.61
N ILE A 26 -18.49 -7.52 0.96
CA ILE A 26 -17.08 -7.09 0.75
C ILE A 26 -16.36 -6.78 2.08
N ARG A 27 -16.98 -7.10 3.23
CA ARG A 27 -16.72 -6.45 4.50
C ARG A 27 -15.78 -7.12 5.51
N PRO A 28 -15.26 -8.36 5.41
CA PRO A 28 -14.45 -8.81 6.55
C PRO A 28 -13.08 -8.13 6.62
N TRP A 29 -12.48 -7.74 5.48
CA TRP A 29 -11.02 -7.56 5.47
C TRP A 29 -10.47 -6.48 4.51
N MET A 30 -11.25 -5.51 4.03
CA MET A 30 -10.65 -4.32 3.38
C MET A 30 -10.32 -3.25 4.43
N PRO A 31 -9.05 -2.84 4.60
CA PRO A 31 -8.72 -1.68 5.43
C PRO A 31 -9.48 -0.45 4.92
N LYS A 32 -10.10 0.33 5.81
CA LYS A 32 -10.90 1.51 5.42
C LYS A 32 -10.12 2.49 4.53
N GLY A 33 -8.80 2.58 4.71
CA GLY A 33 -7.90 3.39 3.88
C GLY A 33 -7.79 2.90 2.43
N LEU A 34 -7.74 1.58 2.23
CA LEU A 34 -7.64 0.96 0.90
C LEU A 34 -8.92 1.16 0.07
N VAL A 35 -10.10 0.94 0.68
CA VAL A 35 -11.40 1.18 0.03
C VAL A 35 -11.53 2.64 -0.42
N ARG A 36 -11.01 3.59 0.37
CA ARG A 36 -11.04 5.03 0.02
C ARG A 36 -10.03 5.37 -1.07
N SER A 37 -8.83 4.80 -1.04
CA SER A 37 -7.82 4.95 -2.10
C SER A 37 -8.37 4.47 -3.44
N LEU A 38 -8.95 3.26 -3.45
CA LEU A 38 -9.57 2.65 -4.63
C LEU A 38 -10.75 3.46 -5.14
N ARG A 39 -11.60 4.02 -4.26
CA ARG A 39 -12.69 4.93 -4.67
C ARG A 39 -12.20 6.16 -5.42
N ARG A 40 -11.17 6.86 -4.91
CA ARG A 40 -10.61 8.04 -5.60
C ARG A 40 -9.90 7.66 -6.89
N SER A 41 -9.25 6.50 -6.96
CA SER A 41 -8.70 5.97 -8.20
C SER A 41 -9.80 5.60 -9.20
N GLY A 42 -10.93 5.06 -8.74
CA GLY A 42 -12.12 4.82 -9.55
C GLY A 42 -12.68 6.08 -10.21
N ARG A 43 -12.54 7.24 -9.55
CA ARG A 43 -12.90 8.56 -10.13
C ARG A 43 -11.91 9.07 -11.18
N LEU A 44 -10.73 8.46 -11.30
CA LEU A 44 -9.79 8.75 -12.38
C LEU A 44 -10.21 8.08 -13.69
N PHE A 45 -11.12 7.11 -13.63
CA PHE A 45 -11.66 6.45 -14.81
C PHE A 45 -13.02 7.06 -15.13
N GLU A 46 -13.19 7.59 -16.35
CA GLU A 46 -14.47 8.09 -16.84
C GLU A 46 -15.54 6.98 -16.89
N GLN A 47 -15.11 5.73 -17.07
CA GLN A 47 -15.95 4.54 -16.91
C GLN A 47 -15.30 3.60 -15.89
N ARG A 48 -16.08 3.13 -14.91
CA ARG A 48 -15.58 2.13 -13.95
C ARG A 48 -15.20 0.87 -14.73
N PRO A 49 -14.02 0.28 -14.50
CA PRO A 49 -13.66 -0.95 -15.18
C PRO A 49 -14.62 -2.09 -14.84
N ASP A 50 -15.14 -2.79 -15.86
CA ASP A 50 -15.99 -3.98 -15.68
C ASP A 50 -15.17 -5.21 -15.26
N LYS A 51 -13.85 -5.16 -15.47
CA LYS A 51 -12.94 -6.24 -15.11
C LYS A 51 -12.64 -6.22 -13.61
N ALA A 52 -12.68 -7.40 -13.00
CA ALA A 52 -12.26 -7.59 -11.61
C ALA A 52 -10.83 -7.10 -11.40
N ALA A 53 -10.62 -6.38 -10.30
CA ALA A 53 -9.31 -5.97 -9.83
C ALA A 53 -8.86 -6.87 -8.67
N LEU A 54 -7.54 -7.03 -8.52
CA LEU A 54 -6.92 -7.79 -7.44
C LEU A 54 -6.26 -6.84 -6.44
N ILE A 55 -6.46 -7.12 -5.17
CA ILE A 55 -5.74 -6.54 -4.05
C ILE A 55 -4.82 -7.61 -3.51
N TRP A 56 -3.54 -7.31 -3.39
CA TRP A 56 -2.56 -8.20 -2.78
C TRP A 56 -2.22 -7.72 -1.37
N ARG A 57 -2.11 -8.67 -0.43
CA ARG A 57 -1.49 -8.46 0.86
C ARG A 57 -0.04 -8.92 0.74
N LEU A 58 0.89 -8.04 1.07
CA LEU A 58 2.31 -8.35 1.09
C LEU A 58 2.82 -8.29 2.52
N ARG A 59 3.61 -9.28 2.93
CA ARG A 59 4.48 -9.20 4.10
C ARG A 59 5.84 -8.70 3.64
N VAL A 60 6.28 -7.59 4.20
CA VAL A 60 7.49 -6.90 3.76
C VAL A 60 8.44 -6.75 4.93
N GLN A 61 9.68 -7.17 4.74
CA GLN A 61 10.80 -6.96 5.66
C GLN A 61 11.91 -6.24 4.91
N LEU A 62 12.28 -5.05 5.39
CA LEU A 62 13.35 -4.21 4.84
C LEU A 62 14.30 -3.82 5.99
N ARG A 63 15.55 -3.46 5.68
CA ARG A 63 16.55 -3.06 6.66
C ARG A 63 16.65 -1.54 6.83
N ARG A 64 16.71 -0.78 5.73
CA ARG A 64 16.94 0.67 5.72
C ARG A 64 15.72 1.40 5.17
N ILE A 65 14.79 1.75 6.05
CA ILE A 65 13.59 2.51 5.71
C ILE A 65 13.69 3.92 6.27
N VAL A 66 13.31 4.91 5.48
CA VAL A 66 13.07 6.28 5.95
C VAL A 66 11.57 6.50 6.09
N GLU A 67 11.13 7.05 7.21
CA GLU A 67 9.75 7.52 7.39
C GLU A 67 9.73 9.04 7.25
N LEU A 68 8.88 9.53 6.35
CA LEU A 68 8.63 10.96 6.18
C LEU A 68 7.19 11.24 6.61
N ASP A 69 7.01 12.18 7.54
CA ASP A 69 5.71 12.74 7.87
C ASP A 69 5.47 14.06 7.13
N PHE A 70 4.33 14.72 7.37
CA PHE A 70 4.03 15.98 6.70
C PHE A 70 4.94 17.13 7.12
N ASP A 71 5.52 17.09 8.30
CA ASP A 71 6.37 18.16 8.82
C ASP A 71 7.75 18.06 8.17
N LEU A 72 8.35 16.86 8.13
CA LEU A 72 9.58 16.58 7.39
C LEU A 72 9.43 16.84 5.89
N LEU A 73 8.29 16.46 5.31
CA LEU A 73 8.01 16.77 3.90
C LEU A 73 7.96 18.29 3.66
N ALA A 74 7.38 19.06 4.58
CA ALA A 74 7.35 20.52 4.49
C ALA A 74 8.77 21.12 4.56
N GLU A 75 9.62 20.61 5.45
CA GLU A 75 11.04 21.00 5.54
C GLU A 75 11.80 20.70 4.24
N LEU A 76 11.45 19.60 3.56
CA LEU A 76 12.01 19.22 2.26
C LEU A 76 11.38 19.98 1.08
N GLY A 77 10.51 20.96 1.33
CA GLY A 77 9.90 21.82 0.32
C GLY A 77 8.62 21.25 -0.30
N VAL A 78 8.02 20.23 0.29
CA VAL A 78 6.74 19.66 -0.15
C VAL A 78 5.60 20.32 0.62
N GLN A 79 4.87 21.22 -0.04
CA GLN A 79 3.72 21.87 0.58
C GLN A 79 2.54 20.91 0.72
N ARG A 80 2.02 20.74 1.94
CA ARG A 80 0.86 19.87 2.22
C ARG A 80 -0.37 20.20 1.37
N ALA A 81 -0.59 21.48 1.09
CA ALA A 81 -1.69 21.93 0.21
C ALA A 81 -1.50 21.45 -1.25
N ALA A 82 -0.26 21.38 -1.72
CA ALA A 82 0.09 20.87 -3.05
C ALA A 82 0.21 19.33 -3.08
N TYR A 83 0.31 18.66 -1.93
CA TYR A 83 0.47 17.21 -1.84
C TYR A 83 -0.72 16.42 -2.41
N VAL A 84 -1.90 17.04 -2.48
CA VAL A 84 -3.09 16.45 -3.12
C VAL A 84 -3.09 16.66 -4.65
N SER A 85 -2.34 17.66 -5.13
CA SER A 85 -2.19 17.95 -6.55
C SER A 85 -1.25 16.94 -7.22
N ARG A 86 -1.36 16.75 -8.54
CA ARG A 86 -0.50 15.82 -9.31
C ARG A 86 0.93 16.36 -9.53
N GLN A 87 1.40 17.28 -8.70
CA GLN A 87 2.75 17.85 -8.80
C GLN A 87 3.74 16.93 -8.09
N TYR A 88 4.16 15.87 -8.79
CA TYR A 88 5.02 14.82 -8.23
C TYR A 88 6.51 15.12 -8.27
N ALA A 89 6.95 16.18 -8.95
CA ALA A 89 8.36 16.46 -9.19
C ALA A 89 9.19 16.46 -7.89
N ARG A 90 8.78 17.25 -6.89
CA ARG A 90 9.55 17.34 -5.63
C ARG A 90 9.58 16.03 -4.85
N THR A 91 8.46 15.30 -4.83
CA THR A 91 8.40 13.98 -4.18
C THR A 91 9.23 12.93 -4.91
N GLN A 92 9.36 13.03 -6.24
CA GLN A 92 10.22 12.18 -7.05
C GLN A 92 11.70 12.48 -6.77
N GLU A 93 12.10 13.75 -6.73
CA GLU A 93 13.48 14.15 -6.38
C GLU A 93 13.91 13.65 -4.99
N ILE A 94 13.03 13.75 -4.00
CA ILE A 94 13.26 13.21 -2.65
C ILE A 94 13.43 11.70 -2.72
N SER A 95 12.53 11.02 -3.45
CA SER A 95 12.57 9.57 -3.61
C SER A 95 13.87 9.11 -4.29
N ASP A 96 14.30 9.80 -5.34
CA ASP A 96 15.55 9.52 -6.06
C ASP A 96 16.77 9.73 -5.17
N SER A 97 16.75 10.78 -4.33
CA SER A 97 17.82 11.03 -3.36
C SER A 97 17.91 9.91 -2.32
N LEU A 98 16.78 9.44 -1.78
CA LEU A 98 16.75 8.33 -0.82
C LEU A 98 17.21 7.02 -1.46
N ASN A 99 16.81 6.77 -2.71
CA ASN A 99 17.28 5.64 -3.49
C ASN A 99 18.81 5.70 -3.68
N TYR A 100 19.36 6.85 -4.06
CA TYR A 100 20.80 7.07 -4.21
C TYR A 100 21.59 6.84 -2.90
N LEU A 101 21.01 7.18 -1.74
CA LEU A 101 21.60 6.95 -0.42
C LEU A 101 21.56 5.46 0.03
N GLY A 102 21.04 4.57 -0.82
CA GLY A 102 20.96 3.14 -0.56
C GLY A 102 19.92 2.77 0.48
N CYS A 103 18.83 3.53 0.59
CA CYS A 103 17.66 3.11 1.36
C CYS A 103 16.94 1.97 0.61
N ASP A 104 16.30 1.07 1.34
CA ASP A 104 15.51 -0.03 0.78
C ASP A 104 14.09 0.45 0.42
N GLY A 105 13.63 1.53 1.06
CA GLY A 105 12.32 2.10 0.81
C GLY A 105 12.03 3.34 1.65
N VAL A 106 10.85 3.91 1.42
CA VAL A 106 10.35 5.07 2.16
C VAL A 106 8.88 4.89 2.52
N ILE A 107 8.55 5.21 3.76
CA ILE A 107 7.17 5.32 4.24
C ILE A 107 6.75 6.79 4.18
N VAL A 108 5.65 7.08 3.51
CA VAL A 108 5.13 8.44 3.32
C VAL A 108 3.64 8.51 3.67
N PRO A 109 3.11 9.67 4.10
CA PRO A 109 1.67 9.85 4.25
C PRO A 109 0.97 9.69 2.89
N SER A 110 -0.22 9.11 2.93
CA SER A 110 -1.07 9.02 1.75
C SER A 110 -1.76 10.35 1.50
N ALA A 111 -1.61 10.89 0.28
CA ALA A 111 -2.32 12.10 -0.14
C ALA A 111 -3.86 11.92 -0.22
N ARG A 112 -4.35 10.68 -0.15
CA ARG A 112 -5.74 10.31 -0.43
C ARG A 112 -6.52 9.86 0.79
N HIS A 113 -5.85 9.46 1.86
CA HIS A 113 -6.48 8.99 3.10
C HIS A 113 -5.54 9.16 4.30
N ASP A 114 -6.11 9.04 5.50
CA ASP A 114 -5.39 9.10 6.77
C ASP A 114 -4.60 7.81 7.05
N GLY A 115 -3.66 7.49 6.16
CA GLY A 115 -2.80 6.32 6.29
C GLY A 115 -1.46 6.55 5.61
N ARG A 116 -0.65 5.50 5.53
CA ARG A 116 0.72 5.58 4.99
C ARG A 116 0.87 4.67 3.79
N ASN A 117 1.75 5.07 2.88
CA ASN A 117 2.17 4.29 1.73
C ASN A 117 3.62 3.88 1.93
N LEU A 118 3.97 2.68 1.48
CA LEU A 118 5.35 2.19 1.40
C LEU A 118 5.78 2.17 -0.07
N VAL A 119 6.90 2.81 -0.37
CA VAL A 119 7.60 2.71 -1.65
C VAL A 119 8.85 1.86 -1.41
N ILE A 120 9.04 0.83 -2.23
CA ILE A 120 10.16 -0.11 -2.12
C ILE A 120 11.10 0.11 -3.31
N TYR A 121 12.40 0.27 -3.04
CA TYR A 121 13.43 0.40 -4.06
C TYR A 121 14.03 -0.98 -4.34
N MET A 122 13.48 -1.68 -5.33
CA MET A 122 13.82 -3.08 -5.62
C MET A 122 15.32 -3.31 -5.87
N GLN A 123 16.00 -2.34 -6.45
CA GLN A 123 17.44 -2.38 -6.73
C GLN A 123 18.34 -2.31 -5.49
N ASN A 124 17.82 -1.83 -4.36
CA ASN A 124 18.58 -1.68 -3.11
C ASN A 124 18.33 -2.81 -2.11
N LEU A 125 17.45 -3.76 -2.45
CA LEU A 125 17.08 -4.83 -1.52
C LEU A 125 18.28 -5.70 -1.15
N HIS A 126 18.61 -5.71 0.13
CA HIS A 126 19.60 -6.61 0.70
C HIS A 126 19.09 -8.06 0.70
N GLN A 127 19.99 -9.04 0.72
CA GLN A 127 19.68 -10.49 0.75
C GLN A 127 18.78 -10.92 1.94
N GLU A 128 18.73 -10.11 2.99
CA GLU A 128 17.91 -10.36 4.18
C GLU A 128 16.56 -9.64 4.14
N SER A 129 16.30 -8.88 3.08
CA SER A 129 15.00 -8.27 2.84
C SER A 129 14.08 -9.29 2.19
N SER A 130 12.80 -9.26 2.53
CA SER A 130 11.80 -10.14 1.92
C SER A 130 10.54 -9.37 1.54
N VAL A 131 9.95 -9.77 0.41
CA VAL A 131 8.65 -9.32 -0.06
C VAL A 131 7.87 -10.58 -0.40
N GLU A 132 7.00 -10.99 0.51
CA GLU A 132 6.24 -12.23 0.40
C GLU A 132 4.77 -11.93 0.17
N GLU A 133 4.14 -12.69 -0.71
CA GLU A 133 2.70 -12.67 -0.84
C GLU A 133 2.07 -13.36 0.38
N ASP A 134 1.16 -12.66 1.04
CA ASP A 134 0.42 -13.16 2.20
C ASP A 134 -1.08 -13.35 1.87
N GLY A 135 -1.44 -13.24 0.59
CA GLY A 135 -2.76 -13.52 0.04
C GLY A 135 -3.29 -12.43 -0.91
N SER A 136 -4.42 -12.70 -1.54
CA SER A 136 -5.09 -11.76 -2.44
C SER A 136 -6.61 -11.79 -2.33
N LEU A 137 -7.24 -10.70 -2.77
CA LEU A 137 -8.68 -10.53 -2.83
C LEU A 137 -9.07 -9.93 -4.19
N ALA A 138 -9.87 -10.67 -4.95
CA ALA A 138 -10.54 -10.13 -6.13
C ALA A 138 -11.78 -9.31 -5.72
N PHE A 139 -11.99 -8.17 -6.36
CA PHE A 139 -13.21 -7.37 -6.20
C PHE A 139 -13.65 -6.78 -7.54
N LEU A 140 -14.95 -6.58 -7.72
CA LEU A 140 -15.48 -5.81 -8.85
C LEU A 140 -15.60 -4.33 -8.45
N TRP A 141 -15.34 -3.41 -9.38
CA TRP A 141 -15.46 -1.98 -9.10
C TRP A 141 -16.90 -1.54 -8.81
N SER A 142 -17.89 -2.34 -9.21
CA SER A 142 -19.30 -2.20 -8.85
C SER A 142 -19.56 -2.42 -7.36
N ASP A 143 -18.74 -3.25 -6.71
CA ASP A 143 -18.94 -3.68 -5.34
C ASP A 143 -18.50 -2.59 -4.34
N LEU A 144 -17.64 -1.67 -4.76
CA LEU A 144 -17.20 -0.57 -3.91
C LEU A 144 -18.38 0.40 -3.65
N PRO A 145 -18.76 0.65 -2.38
CA PRO A 145 -19.82 1.58 -2.05
C PRO A 145 -19.47 2.98 -2.55
N GLY A 146 -20.48 3.72 -3.03
CA GLY A 146 -20.38 5.11 -3.50
C GLY A 146 -19.62 6.05 -2.57
#